data_AF-A0A6A5V057-F1
#
_entry.id   AF-A0A6A5V057-F1
#
_cell.length_a   1.000
_cell.length_b   1.000
_cell.length_c   1.000
_cell.angle_alpha   90.00
_cell.angle_beta   90.00
_cell.angle_gamma   90.00
#
_symmetry.space_group_name_H-M   'P 1'
#
loop_
_entity.id
_entity.type
_entity.pdbx_description
1 polymer ?
#
loop_
_entity_poly.entity_id
_entity_poly.type
_entity_poly.pdbx_seq_one_letter_code
_entity_poly.pdbx_strand_id
1 'polypeptide(L)'
;MSSTQGQRIEDNCKIIWGNDCDYDIDLETDDWVEYACVVKKDFGLSFGPPLTMTSLCPSSEAAWSELDRMLELWAKQVKRGTPMTKDEKLKIFGGRKGEHQNLLSKCIDMFERIEGTKSD
;
A
#
# COMPACT_ATOMS: atom_id res chain seq x y z
N MET A 1 -6.49 -19.00 -4.38
CA MET A 1 -5.57 -19.29 -5.51
C MET A 1 -4.15 -19.08 -5.02
N SER A 2 -3.30 -20.12 -4.94
CA SER A 2 -1.86 -19.90 -4.76
C SER A 2 -1.25 -19.55 -6.12
N SER A 3 -1.45 -18.31 -6.58
CA SER A 3 -0.64 -17.76 -7.66
C SER A 3 0.69 -17.32 -7.07
N THR A 4 1.78 -17.38 -7.84
CA THR A 4 3.09 -16.87 -7.38
C THR A 4 3.01 -15.40 -6.94
N GLN A 5 2.07 -14.63 -7.50
CA GLN A 5 1.78 -13.27 -7.08
C GLN A 5 1.17 -13.19 -5.67
N GLY A 6 0.19 -14.06 -5.36
CA GLY A 6 -0.39 -14.12 -4.02
C GLY A 6 0.65 -14.40 -2.94
N GLN A 7 1.55 -15.36 -3.18
CA GLN A 7 2.64 -15.65 -2.24
C GLN A 7 3.58 -14.47 -2.04
N ARG A 8 3.98 -13.79 -3.12
CA ARG A 8 4.84 -12.59 -3.01
C ARG A 8 4.18 -11.48 -2.21
N ILE A 9 2.89 -11.26 -2.43
CA ILE A 9 2.12 -10.25 -1.70
C ILE A 9 2.11 -10.60 -0.21
N GLU A 10 1.76 -11.84 0.14
CA GLU A 10 1.72 -12.30 1.54
C GLU A 10 3.09 -12.20 2.22
N ASP A 11 4.15 -12.66 1.55
CA ASP A 11 5.53 -12.57 2.05
C ASP A 11 5.94 -11.12 2.32
N ASN A 12 5.58 -10.19 1.42
CA ASN A 12 5.87 -8.77 1.60
C ASN A 12 5.03 -8.14 2.72
N CYS A 13 3.77 -8.52 2.89
CA CYS A 13 2.96 -8.11 4.04
C CYS A 13 3.62 -8.52 5.36
N LYS A 14 4.11 -9.77 5.44
CA LYS A 14 4.81 -10.30 6.61
C LYS A 14 6.11 -9.55 6.92
N ILE A 15 6.81 -9.06 5.90
CA ILE A 15 7.99 -8.19 6.06
C ILE A 15 7.61 -6.82 6.62
N ILE A 16 6.51 -6.22 6.14
CA ILE A 16 6.14 -4.83 6.47
C ILE A 16 5.49 -4.75 7.85
N TRP A 17 4.57 -5.65 8.16
CA TRP A 17 3.69 -5.55 9.33
C TRP A 17 3.85 -6.68 10.36
N GLY A 18 4.71 -7.66 10.07
CA GLY A 18 5.03 -8.76 10.98
C GLY A 18 4.44 -10.11 10.55
N ASN A 19 4.99 -11.18 11.09
CA ASN A 19 4.60 -12.57 10.80
C ASN A 19 3.73 -13.18 11.92
N ASP A 20 3.11 -12.33 12.74
CA ASP A 20 2.28 -12.70 13.89
C ASP A 20 0.82 -12.98 13.51
N CYS A 21 0.43 -12.61 12.30
CA CYS A 21 -0.91 -12.81 11.74
C CYS A 21 -0.81 -13.05 10.23
N ASP A 22 -1.93 -13.53 9.67
CA ASP A 22 -2.12 -13.59 8.23
C ASP A 22 -2.74 -12.26 7.75
N TYR A 23 -2.74 -12.08 6.43
CA TYR A 23 -3.21 -10.85 5.79
C TYR A 23 -4.29 -11.19 4.78
N ASP A 24 -5.43 -10.53 4.94
CA ASP A 24 -6.54 -10.61 4.02
C ASP A 24 -6.44 -9.47 2.99
N ILE A 25 -6.81 -9.78 1.75
CA ILE A 25 -6.71 -8.84 0.63
C ILE A 25 -8.02 -8.87 -0.13
N ASP A 26 -8.79 -7.81 0.05
CA ASP A 26 -10.05 -7.59 -0.65
C ASP A 26 -9.80 -6.87 -1.97
N LEU A 27 -10.46 -7.34 -3.03
CA LEU A 27 -10.59 -6.59 -4.27
C LEU A 27 -11.92 -5.84 -4.22
N GLU A 28 -11.83 -4.55 -3.93
CA GLU A 28 -12.98 -3.65 -3.95
C GLU A 28 -13.22 -3.17 -5.38
N THR A 29 -14.50 -3.06 -5.76
CA THR A 29 -14.93 -2.47 -7.02
C THR A 29 -15.97 -1.41 -6.77
N ASP A 30 -15.76 -0.20 -7.28
CA ASP A 30 -16.88 0.73 -7.49
C ASP A 30 -17.39 0.49 -8.91
N ASP A 31 -18.71 0.37 -9.05
CA ASP A 31 -19.50 0.18 -10.30
C ASP A 31 -18.96 -0.77 -11.40
N TRP A 32 -17.98 -1.61 -11.09
CA TRP A 32 -17.19 -2.47 -11.99
C TRP A 32 -16.28 -1.74 -12.99
N VAL A 33 -16.16 -0.41 -12.90
CA VAL A 33 -15.25 0.38 -13.76
C VAL A 33 -13.89 0.55 -13.09
N GLU A 34 -13.86 0.65 -11.75
CA GLU A 34 -12.65 0.90 -10.99
C GLU A 34 -12.43 -0.16 -9.92
N TYR A 35 -11.18 -0.61 -9.80
CA TYR A 35 -10.77 -1.70 -8.94
C TYR A 35 -9.68 -1.23 -7.97
N ALA A 36 -9.75 -1.63 -6.71
CA ALA A 36 -8.69 -1.37 -5.74
C ALA A 36 -8.46 -2.60 -4.86
N CYS A 37 -7.20 -2.93 -4.59
CA CYS A 37 -6.90 -3.93 -3.57
C CYS A 37 -6.73 -3.25 -2.22
N VAL A 38 -7.32 -3.82 -1.17
CA VAL A 38 -7.23 -3.35 0.21
C VAL A 38 -6.64 -4.46 1.08
N VAL A 39 -5.57 -4.14 1.81
CA VAL A 39 -4.91 -5.10 2.72
C VAL A 39 -5.38 -4.87 4.15
N LYS A 40 -5.79 -5.94 4.84
CA LYS A 40 -6.20 -5.94 6.24
C LYS A 40 -5.45 -7.05 7.00
N LYS A 41 -5.26 -6.87 8.31
CA LYS A 41 -4.83 -8.00 9.17
C LYS A 41 -5.99 -8.98 9.30
N ASP A 42 -5.71 -10.27 9.15
CA ASP A 42 -6.64 -11.34 9.43
C ASP A 42 -6.36 -11.92 10.83
N PHE A 43 -7.33 -11.77 11.74
CA PHE A 43 -7.28 -12.35 13.09
C PHE A 43 -8.09 -13.66 13.19
N GLY A 44 -8.49 -14.25 12.06
CA GLY A 44 -9.24 -15.50 11.92
C GLY A 44 -10.75 -15.34 12.12
N LEU A 45 -11.19 -14.63 13.16
CA LEU A 45 -12.62 -14.37 13.43
C LEU A 45 -13.08 -12.97 13.04
N SER A 46 -12.13 -12.08 12.74
CA SER A 46 -12.38 -10.68 12.40
C SER A 46 -11.22 -10.10 11.63
N PHE A 47 -11.49 -9.10 10.80
CA PHE A 47 -10.48 -8.35 10.08
C PHE A 47 -10.14 -7.04 10.81
N GLY A 48 -8.88 -6.65 10.77
CA GLY A 48 -8.41 -5.36 11.27
C GLY A 48 -8.81 -4.19 10.35
N PRO A 49 -8.47 -2.94 10.74
CA PRO A 49 -8.61 -1.80 9.86
C PRO A 49 -7.72 -1.95 8.62
N PRO A 50 -8.05 -1.27 7.50
CA PRO A 50 -7.18 -1.21 6.33
C PRO A 50 -5.77 -0.74 6.68
N LEU A 51 -4.76 -1.50 6.26
CA LEU A 51 -3.35 -1.15 6.41
C LEU A 51 -2.85 -0.32 5.22
N THR A 52 -3.28 -0.69 4.02
CA THR A 52 -3.00 0.04 2.78
C THR A 52 -4.03 -0.33 1.71
N MET A 53 -4.07 0.49 0.66
CA MET A 53 -4.84 0.19 -0.54
C MET A 53 -4.11 0.72 -1.78
N THR A 54 -4.36 0.10 -2.93
CA THR A 54 -3.93 0.66 -4.21
C THR A 54 -4.76 1.89 -4.57
N SER A 55 -4.28 2.70 -5.51
CA SER A 55 -5.16 3.63 -6.22
C SER A 55 -6.20 2.86 -7.06
N LEU A 56 -7.21 3.58 -7.54
CA LEU A 56 -8.20 3.07 -8.47
C LEU A 56 -7.53 2.61 -9.77
N CYS A 57 -7.75 1.35 -10.12
CA CYS A 57 -7.15 0.69 -11.26
C CYS A 57 -8.23 0.31 -12.28
N PRO A 58 -7.92 0.29 -13.59
CA PRO A 58 -8.90 0.03 -14.65
C PRO A 58 -9.33 -1.45 -14.76
N SER A 59 -8.70 -2.35 -13.99
CA SER A 59 -9.04 -3.77 -13.96
C SER A 59 -8.55 -4.42 -12.67
N SER A 60 -9.10 -5.59 -12.36
CA SER A 60 -8.64 -6.46 -11.28
C SER A 60 -7.15 -6.77 -11.38
N GLU A 61 -6.67 -7.18 -12.56
CA GLU A 61 -5.26 -7.53 -12.79
C GLU A 61 -4.35 -6.31 -12.58
N ALA A 62 -4.82 -5.12 -12.97
CA ALA A 62 -4.08 -3.89 -12.74
C ALA A 62 -3.98 -3.57 -11.24
N ALA A 63 -5.04 -3.80 -10.47
CA ALA A 63 -5.05 -3.61 -9.02
C ALA A 63 -4.08 -4.59 -8.33
N TRP A 64 -4.15 -5.89 -8.65
CA TRP A 64 -3.24 -6.89 -8.10
C TRP A 64 -1.77 -6.64 -8.47
N SER A 65 -1.51 -6.25 -9.71
CA SER A 65 -0.15 -5.91 -10.15
C SER A 65 0.38 -4.66 -9.45
N GLU A 66 -0.48 -3.68 -9.18
CA GLU A 66 -0.08 -2.47 -8.47
C GLU A 66 0.20 -2.78 -7.00
N LEU A 67 -0.64 -3.61 -6.36
CA LEU A 67 -0.41 -4.02 -4.98
C LEU A 67 0.93 -4.77 -4.83
N ASP A 68 1.21 -5.75 -5.69
CA ASP A 68 2.48 -6.50 -5.67
C ASP A 68 3.68 -5.55 -5.80
N ARG A 69 3.63 -4.59 -6.73
CA ARG A 69 4.67 -3.56 -6.92
C ARG A 69 4.86 -2.69 -5.67
N MET A 70 3.76 -2.18 -5.10
CA MET A 70 3.79 -1.32 -3.92
C MET A 70 4.44 -2.04 -2.73
N LEU A 71 3.97 -3.26 -2.45
CA LEU A 71 4.45 -4.06 -1.33
C LEU A 71 5.90 -4.51 -1.52
N GLU A 72 6.32 -4.83 -2.74
CA GLU A 72 7.73 -5.16 -3.01
C GLU A 72 8.65 -3.98 -2.70
N LEU A 73 8.30 -2.78 -3.16
CA LEU A 73 9.09 -1.57 -2.91
C LEU A 73 9.10 -1.20 -1.43
N TRP A 74 7.95 -1.31 -0.76
CA TRP A 74 7.84 -1.01 0.65
C TRP A 74 8.60 -2.03 1.51
N ALA A 75 8.48 -3.33 1.21
CA ALA A 75 9.25 -4.38 1.88
C ALA A 75 10.76 -4.16 1.74
N LYS A 76 11.25 -3.73 0.56
CA LYS A 76 12.65 -3.34 0.36
C LYS A 76 13.04 -2.15 1.25
N GLN A 77 12.18 -1.14 1.36
CA GLN A 77 12.42 0.02 2.24
C GLN A 77 12.45 -0.39 3.72
N VAL A 78 11.50 -1.21 4.19
CA VAL A 78 11.46 -1.71 5.57
C VAL A 78 12.72 -2.52 5.89
N LYS A 79 13.15 -3.41 4.98
CA LYS A 79 14.38 -4.20 5.14
C LYS A 79 15.64 -3.33 5.24
N ARG A 80 15.66 -2.14 4.64
CA ARG A 80 16.78 -1.20 4.79
C ARG A 80 16.86 -0.61 6.21
N GLY A 81 15.75 -0.58 6.95
CA GLY A 81 15.71 -0.15 8.35
C GLY A 81 15.85 1.35 8.58
N THR A 82 15.83 2.18 7.53
CA THR A 82 15.82 3.65 7.66
C THR A 82 14.40 4.19 7.51
N PRO A 83 14.09 5.37 8.07
CA PRO A 83 12.85 6.06 7.75
C PRO A 83 12.64 6.19 6.23
N MET A 84 11.40 6.06 5.79
CA MET A 84 11.02 6.20 4.39
C MET A 84 11.16 7.67 3.95
N THR A 85 11.91 7.92 2.89
CA THR A 85 12.08 9.27 2.35
C THR A 85 10.85 9.74 1.59
N LYS A 86 10.75 11.06 1.32
CA LYS A 86 9.67 11.60 0.49
C LYS A 86 9.63 10.95 -0.89
N ASP A 87 10.78 10.81 -1.56
CA ASP A 87 10.85 10.19 -2.88
C ASP A 87 10.39 8.73 -2.87
N GLU A 88 10.65 8.00 -1.78
CA GLU A 88 10.16 6.65 -1.61
C GLU A 88 8.65 6.60 -1.37
N LYS A 89 8.10 7.50 -0.54
CA LYS A 89 6.65 7.65 -0.39
C LYS A 89 6.00 7.90 -1.75
N LEU A 90 6.57 8.78 -2.58
CA LEU A 90 6.08 9.08 -3.92
C LEU A 90 6.20 7.88 -4.86
N LYS A 91 7.28 7.10 -4.78
CA LYS A 91 7.47 5.92 -5.61
C LYS A 91 6.55 4.76 -5.20
N ILE A 92 6.29 4.60 -3.92
CA ILE A 92 5.44 3.54 -3.38
C ILE A 92 3.98 3.91 -3.61
N PHE A 93 3.53 5.06 -3.12
CA PHE A 93 2.10 5.43 -3.07
C PHE A 93 1.63 6.37 -4.20
N GLY A 94 2.51 6.76 -5.13
CA GLY A 94 2.21 7.71 -6.19
C GLY A 94 1.41 7.15 -7.39
N GLY A 95 0.84 5.96 -7.27
CA GLY A 95 0.13 5.26 -8.35
C GLY A 95 1.07 4.49 -9.29
N ARG A 96 0.46 3.68 -10.15
CA ARG A 96 1.16 2.64 -10.94
C ARG A 96 2.19 3.19 -11.90
N LYS A 97 1.90 4.36 -12.49
CA LYS A 97 2.73 5.09 -13.43
C LYS A 97 3.23 6.41 -12.84
N GLY A 98 3.07 6.62 -11.54
CA GLY A 98 3.41 7.87 -10.87
C GLY A 98 2.39 9.00 -11.13
N GLU A 99 1.22 8.69 -11.68
CA GLU A 99 0.17 9.65 -12.04
C GLU A 99 -0.33 10.49 -10.84
N HIS A 100 -0.14 10.01 -9.61
CA HIS A 100 -0.54 10.69 -8.39
C HIS A 100 0.62 11.35 -7.64
N GLN A 101 1.87 11.23 -8.11
CA GLN A 101 3.04 11.78 -7.40
C GLN A 101 2.93 13.27 -7.13
N ASN A 102 2.44 14.05 -8.10
CA ASN A 102 2.29 15.50 -7.93
C ASN A 102 1.28 15.86 -6.84
N LEU A 103 0.14 15.16 -6.79
CA LEU A 103 -0.87 15.37 -5.76
C LEU A 103 -0.34 14.93 -4.39
N LEU A 104 0.22 13.73 -4.33
CA LEU A 104 0.77 13.16 -3.10
C LEU A 104 1.91 14.03 -2.53
N SER A 105 2.79 14.57 -3.38
CA SER A 105 3.87 15.46 -2.96
C SER A 105 3.33 16.70 -2.25
N LYS A 106 2.27 17.32 -2.80
CA LYS A 106 1.61 18.47 -2.18
C LYS A 106 0.94 18.09 -0.85
N CYS A 107 0.30 16.92 -0.77
CA CYS A 107 -0.29 16.43 0.47
C CYS A 107 0.78 16.23 1.55
N ILE A 108 1.90 15.58 1.21
CA ILE A 108 3.03 15.38 2.14
C ILE A 108 3.53 16.74 2.65
N ASP A 109 3.79 17.70 1.74
CA ASP A 109 4.24 19.05 2.11
C ASP A 109 3.25 19.78 3.02
N MET A 110 1.95 19.58 2.80
CA MET A 110 0.89 20.17 3.64
C MET A 110 0.90 19.56 5.05
N PHE A 111 0.99 18.24 5.18
CA PHE A 111 1.00 17.57 6.48
C PHE A 111 2.27 17.90 7.28
N GLU A 112 3.43 17.92 6.65
CA GLU A 112 4.70 18.28 7.30
C GLU A 112 4.66 19.71 7.86
N ARG A 113 4.01 20.65 7.16
CA ARG A 113 3.79 22.01 7.67
C ARG A 113 2.89 22.03 8.90
N ILE A 114 1.80 21.26 8.90
CA ILE A 114 0.83 21.20 10.01
C ILE A 114 1.44 20.54 11.24
N GLU A 115 2.28 19.51 11.08
CA GLU A 115 2.97 18.88 12.21
C GLU A 115 4.05 19.78 12.79
N GLY A 116 4.77 20.51 11.94
CA GLY A 116 5.73 21.52 12.37
C GLY A 116 5.11 22.64 13.20
N THR A 117 3.88 23.06 12.91
CA THR A 117 3.19 24.13 13.66
C THR A 117 2.56 23.69 14.98
N LYS A 118 2.48 22.39 15.26
CA LYS A 118 1.97 21.86 16.55
C LYS A 118 3.06 21.68 17.61
N SER A 119 4.32 21.98 17.27
CA SER A 119 5.48 21.76 18.14
C SER A 119 5.94 23.03 18.91
N ASP A 120 5.17 24.13 18.81
CA ASP A 120 5.36 25.41 19.53
C ASP A 120 4.21 25.66 20.52
#